data_AF-A0A2A9E2W4-F1
#
_entry.id   AF-A0A2A9E2W4-F1
#
_cell.length_a   1.000
_cell.length_b   1.000
_cell.length_c   1.000
_cell.angle_alpha   90.00
_cell.angle_beta   90.00
_cell.angle_gamma   90.00
#
_symmetry.space_group_name_H-M   'P 1'
#
loop_
_entity.id
_entity.type
_entity.pdbx_description
1 polymer ?
#
loop_
_entity_poly.entity_id
_entity_poly.type
_entity_poly.pdbx_seq_one_letter_code
_entity_poly.pdbx_strand_id
1 'polypeptide(L)'
;MEAATLPSGAIHSDPSVAAFTSYQGWPCGPVEELEAFWTIPGATVSKTANWLMENPTADLITTALAPVPDDQTITTTTVGYIPAPDAQEGIVYTIMKTADGVAVRAEIAALTASAVCPTPPGGGIWGEPGLG
;
A
#
# COMPACT_ATOMS: atom_id res chain seq x y z
N MET A 1 12.25 5.96 -10.38
CA MET A 1 11.12 5.09 -10.04
C MET A 1 11.62 3.65 -9.99
N GLU A 2 12.29 3.29 -8.89
CA GLU A 2 12.71 1.92 -8.55
C GLU A 2 12.29 1.65 -7.09
N ALA A 3 11.02 1.92 -6.76
CA ALA A 3 10.57 2.00 -5.37
C ALA A 3 9.36 1.10 -5.07
N ALA A 4 9.04 0.13 -5.92
CA ALA A 4 8.02 -0.88 -5.65
C ALA A 4 8.62 -2.27 -5.85
N THR A 5 8.77 -3.03 -4.75
CA THR A 5 9.27 -4.40 -4.77
C THR A 5 8.05 -5.31 -4.94
N LEU A 6 8.00 -6.08 -6.02
CA LEU A 6 6.89 -6.99 -6.34
C LEU A 6 7.38 -8.42 -6.60
N PRO A 7 6.48 -9.42 -6.43
CA PRO A 7 6.80 -10.80 -6.75
C PRO A 7 7.32 -10.96 -8.19
N SER A 8 8.17 -11.96 -8.39
CA SER A 8 8.67 -12.29 -9.73
C SER A 8 7.50 -12.59 -10.68
N GLY A 9 7.62 -12.09 -11.92
CA GLY A 9 6.55 -12.19 -12.92
C GLY A 9 5.51 -11.07 -12.88
N ALA A 10 5.69 -10.04 -12.04
CA ALA A 10 4.91 -8.82 -12.14
C ALA A 10 5.19 -8.06 -13.45
N ILE A 11 4.11 -7.67 -14.14
CA ILE A 11 4.15 -6.95 -15.41
C ILE A 11 3.46 -5.61 -15.21
N HIS A 12 4.14 -4.50 -15.53
CA HIS A 12 3.53 -3.17 -15.48
C HIS A 12 2.26 -3.12 -16.33
N SER A 13 1.21 -2.51 -15.79
CA SER A 13 -0.08 -2.39 -16.44
C SER A 13 -0.63 -0.97 -16.36
N ASP A 14 -1.70 -0.73 -17.12
CA ASP A 14 -2.48 0.51 -17.06
C ASP A 14 -3.44 0.51 -15.85
N PRO A 15 -3.81 1.68 -15.29
CA PRO A 15 -4.83 1.82 -14.25
C PRO A 15 -6.16 1.10 -14.52
N SER A 16 -6.53 0.86 -15.78
CA SER A 16 -7.79 0.17 -16.12
C SER A 16 -7.85 -1.32 -15.74
N VAL A 17 -6.81 -1.86 -15.11
CA VAL A 17 -6.68 -3.29 -14.79
C VAL A 17 -7.67 -3.76 -13.72
N ALA A 18 -8.10 -2.87 -12.82
CA ALA A 18 -9.06 -3.15 -11.75
C ALA A 18 -9.61 -1.85 -11.16
N ALA A 19 -10.72 -1.94 -10.41
CA ALA A 19 -11.27 -0.81 -9.65
C ALA A 19 -10.73 -0.84 -8.22
N PHE A 20 -10.01 0.20 -7.82
CA PHE A 20 -9.44 0.32 -6.47
C PHE A 20 -10.15 1.44 -5.69
N THR A 21 -10.52 1.17 -4.44
CA THR A 21 -11.35 2.10 -3.63
C THR A 21 -10.78 2.39 -2.24
N SER A 22 -9.60 1.87 -1.93
CA SER A 22 -8.85 2.14 -0.69
C SER A 22 -7.89 3.31 -0.92
N TYR A 23 -7.65 4.15 0.07
CA TYR A 23 -6.70 5.26 -0.04
C TYR A 23 -5.92 5.43 1.25
N GLN A 24 -4.74 6.04 1.19
CA GLN A 24 -4.01 6.48 2.37
C GLN A 24 -4.73 7.67 3.04
N GLY A 25 -5.05 7.51 4.32
CA GLY A 25 -5.61 8.59 5.14
C GLY A 25 -4.50 9.35 5.86
N TRP A 26 -4.15 10.55 5.38
CA TRP A 26 -3.21 11.44 6.06
C TRP A 26 -3.96 12.57 6.76
N PRO A 27 -3.74 12.80 8.08
CA PRO A 27 -4.33 13.95 8.77
C PRO A 27 -3.64 15.27 8.37
N CYS A 28 -2.39 15.20 7.92
CA CYS A 28 -1.57 16.34 7.53
C CYS A 28 -1.62 16.55 6.01
N GLY A 29 -1.53 17.80 5.56
CA GLY A 29 -1.49 18.12 4.14
C GLY A 29 -0.77 19.44 3.86
N PRO A 30 -0.33 19.67 2.61
CA PRO A 30 -0.64 18.87 1.42
C PRO A 30 0.24 17.62 1.25
N VAL A 31 -0.33 16.63 0.57
CA VAL A 31 0.27 15.33 0.22
C VAL A 31 0.45 15.28 -1.30
N GLU A 32 1.54 14.69 -1.76
CA GLU A 32 1.72 14.27 -3.16
C GLU A 32 1.43 12.78 -3.29
N GLU A 33 0.62 12.41 -4.28
CA GLU A 33 0.19 11.04 -4.53
C GLU A 33 0.72 10.55 -5.89
N LEU A 34 1.18 9.30 -5.92
CA LEU A 34 1.58 8.60 -7.12
C LEU A 34 0.97 7.19 -7.10
N GLU A 35 0.47 6.77 -8.25
CA GLU A 35 -0.06 5.42 -8.42
C GLU A 35 0.77 4.64 -9.45
N ALA A 36 0.92 3.34 -9.20
CA ALA A 36 1.50 2.41 -10.14
C ALA A 36 0.75 1.07 -10.12
N PHE A 37 0.68 0.41 -11.28
CA PHE A 37 -0.16 -0.76 -11.50
C PHE A 37 0.61 -1.90 -12.13
N TRP A 38 0.29 -3.12 -11.72
CA TRP A 38 0.85 -4.35 -12.24
C TRP A 38 -0.19 -5.47 -12.33
N THR A 39 0.09 -6.45 -13.19
CA THR A 39 -0.55 -7.77 -13.17
C THR A 39 0.48 -8.83 -12.80
N ILE A 40 0.03 -9.89 -12.10
CA ILE A 40 0.87 -11.05 -11.77
C ILE A 40 0.10 -12.32 -12.19
N PRO A 41 0.36 -12.84 -13.40
CA PRO A 41 -0.31 -14.03 -13.90
C PRO A 41 -0.06 -15.27 -13.02
N GLY A 42 -1.09 -16.09 -12.83
CA GLY A 42 -1.02 -17.33 -12.05
C GLY A 42 -0.85 -17.15 -10.54
N ALA A 43 -0.70 -15.92 -10.05
CA ALA A 43 -0.62 -15.64 -8.62
C ALA A 43 -2.00 -15.59 -7.95
N THR A 44 -2.03 -15.78 -6.63
CA THR A 44 -3.24 -15.65 -5.80
C THR A 44 -3.13 -14.43 -4.90
N VAL A 45 -4.27 -13.90 -4.48
CA VAL A 45 -4.34 -12.73 -3.57
C VAL A 45 -3.57 -13.01 -2.27
N SER A 46 -3.77 -14.17 -1.66
CA SER A 46 -3.09 -14.62 -0.44
C SER A 46 -1.56 -14.64 -0.60
N LYS A 47 -1.05 -15.29 -1.66
CA LYS A 47 0.39 -15.41 -1.91
C LYS A 47 1.05 -14.06 -2.19
N THR A 48 0.43 -13.24 -3.04
CA THR A 48 0.95 -11.91 -3.36
C THR A 48 0.98 -11.02 -2.12
N ALA A 49 -0.07 -11.05 -1.29
CA ALA A 49 -0.13 -10.25 -0.07
C ALA A 49 0.91 -10.68 0.96
N ASN A 50 1.04 -11.98 1.21
CA ASN A 50 2.03 -12.50 2.16
C ASN A 50 3.46 -12.21 1.69
N TRP A 51 3.73 -12.33 0.40
CA TRP A 51 5.03 -11.95 -0.15
C TRP A 51 5.33 -10.46 0.07
N LEU A 52 4.36 -9.58 -0.16
CA LEU A 52 4.49 -8.15 0.12
C LEU A 52 4.73 -7.89 1.61
N MET A 53 4.06 -8.60 2.52
CA MET A 53 4.30 -8.45 3.96
C MET A 53 5.73 -8.84 4.37
N GLU A 54 6.30 -9.85 3.71
CA GLU A 54 7.67 -10.34 3.98
C GLU A 54 8.76 -9.54 3.26
N ASN A 55 8.39 -8.78 2.22
CA ASN A 55 9.31 -8.00 1.39
C ASN A 55 8.86 -6.53 1.32
N PRO A 56 8.82 -5.81 2.47
CA PRO A 56 8.47 -4.40 2.47
C PRO A 56 9.40 -3.63 1.55
N THR A 57 8.84 -2.66 0.83
CA THR A 57 9.63 -1.84 -0.08
C THR A 57 10.31 -0.70 0.68
N ALA A 58 11.55 -0.37 0.28
CA ALA A 58 12.35 0.66 0.91
C ALA A 58 12.48 0.44 2.44
N ASP A 59 12.58 1.53 3.21
CA ASP A 59 12.66 1.49 4.68
C ASP A 59 11.27 1.50 5.34
N LEU A 60 10.23 0.99 4.65
CA LEU A 60 8.87 1.01 5.17
C LEU A 60 8.56 -0.21 6.06
N ILE A 61 7.59 -0.05 6.95
CA ILE A 61 7.17 -1.09 7.89
C ILE A 61 5.76 -1.55 7.54
N THR A 62 5.56 -2.86 7.45
CA THR A 62 4.22 -3.44 7.26
C THR A 62 3.36 -3.26 8.51
N THR A 63 2.12 -2.82 8.32
CA THR A 63 1.11 -2.75 9.39
C THR A 63 0.33 -4.04 9.54
N ALA A 64 0.58 -5.04 8.68
CA ALA A 64 -0.09 -6.32 8.76
C ALA A 64 0.33 -7.09 10.03
N LEU A 65 -0.65 -7.38 10.89
CA LEU A 65 -0.42 -8.08 12.16
C LEU A 65 -0.38 -9.60 12.01
N ALA A 66 -0.90 -10.14 10.91
CA ALA A 66 -0.95 -11.57 10.64
C ALA A 66 -0.95 -11.84 9.13
N PRO A 67 -0.45 -13.01 8.69
CA PRO A 67 -0.53 -13.44 7.29
C PRO A 67 -1.96 -13.57 6.81
N VAL A 68 -2.17 -13.32 5.51
CA VAL A 68 -3.43 -13.62 4.82
C VAL A 68 -3.55 -15.14 4.66
N PRO A 69 -4.66 -15.75 5.12
CA PRO A 69 -4.86 -17.19 4.96
C PRO A 69 -4.98 -17.57 3.49
N ASP A 70 -4.58 -18.80 3.15
CA ASP A 70 -4.71 -19.32 1.79
C ASP A 70 -6.16 -19.72 1.48
N ASP A 71 -7.01 -18.72 1.24
CA ASP A 71 -8.43 -18.85 0.96
C ASP A 71 -8.74 -18.25 -0.43
N GLN A 72 -9.27 -19.08 -1.34
CA GLN A 72 -9.58 -18.69 -2.71
C GLN A 72 -10.83 -17.80 -2.84
N THR A 73 -11.61 -17.67 -1.77
CA THR A 73 -12.77 -16.75 -1.69
C THR A 73 -12.33 -15.30 -1.46
N ILE A 74 -11.09 -15.08 -1.02
CA ILE A 74 -10.51 -13.74 -0.92
C ILE A 74 -10.24 -13.21 -2.33
N THR A 75 -11.07 -12.27 -2.78
CA THR A 75 -10.97 -11.63 -4.10
C THR A 75 -10.20 -10.32 -4.07
N THR A 76 -9.99 -9.74 -2.89
CA THR A 76 -9.24 -8.51 -2.70
C THR A 76 -8.59 -8.50 -1.32
N THR A 77 -7.42 -7.88 -1.21
CA THR A 77 -6.81 -7.54 0.07
C THR A 77 -5.93 -6.31 -0.07
N THR A 78 -5.55 -5.73 1.05
CA THR A 78 -4.68 -4.55 1.12
C THR A 78 -3.51 -4.83 2.04
N VAL A 79 -2.31 -4.43 1.63
CA VAL A 79 -1.11 -4.43 2.46
C VAL A 79 -0.65 -2.98 2.60
N GLY A 80 -0.76 -2.45 3.82
CA GLY A 80 -0.33 -1.10 4.14
C GLY A 80 1.10 -1.10 4.66
N TYR A 81 1.89 -0.15 4.18
CA TYR A 81 3.19 0.18 4.71
C TYR A 81 3.16 1.58 5.30
N ILE A 82 3.63 1.69 6.53
CA ILE A 82 3.85 2.99 7.16
C ILE A 82 5.32 3.38 7.00
N PRO A 83 5.59 4.69 6.96
CA PRO A 83 6.96 5.18 7.01
C PRO A 83 7.70 4.61 8.22
N ALA A 84 9.00 4.33 8.09
CA ALA A 84 9.88 4.26 9.25
C ALA A 84 9.79 5.56 10.07
N PRO A 85 10.19 5.54 11.36
CA PRO A 85 10.38 6.76 12.13
C PRO A 85 11.16 7.80 11.31
N ASP A 86 10.65 9.03 11.27
CA ASP A 86 11.15 10.17 10.48
C ASP A 86 10.94 10.15 8.96
N ALA A 87 10.36 9.10 8.38
CA ALA A 87 9.98 9.08 6.97
C ALA A 87 8.58 9.69 6.74
N GLN A 88 8.39 10.31 5.58
CA GLN A 88 7.16 11.04 5.21
C GLN A 88 6.38 10.38 4.07
N GLU A 89 6.78 9.18 3.64
CA GLU A 89 6.21 8.44 2.53
C GLU A 89 5.61 7.12 3.02
N GLY A 90 4.33 6.90 2.72
CA GLY A 90 3.65 5.62 2.94
C GLY A 90 3.31 4.96 1.60
N ILE A 91 3.08 3.65 1.61
CA ILE A 91 2.57 2.91 0.45
C ILE A 91 1.41 2.02 0.87
N VAL A 92 0.34 2.00 0.08
CA VAL A 92 -0.74 1.03 0.22
C VAL A 92 -0.83 0.19 -1.05
N TYR A 93 -0.57 -1.10 -0.92
CA TYR A 93 -0.79 -2.07 -1.98
C TYR A 93 -2.21 -2.60 -1.91
N THR A 94 -2.95 -2.48 -2.99
CA THR A 94 -4.24 -3.16 -3.15
C THR A 94 -4.10 -4.27 -4.17
N ILE A 95 -4.51 -5.49 -3.80
CA ILE A 95 -4.34 -6.69 -4.61
C ILE A 95 -5.72 -7.24 -4.92
N MET A 96 -6.08 -7.31 -6.19
CA MET A 96 -7.38 -7.78 -6.65
C MET A 96 -7.23 -9.02 -7.52
N LYS A 97 -8.10 -10.00 -7.32
CA LYS A 97 -8.19 -11.20 -8.16
C LYS A 97 -8.68 -10.83 -9.56
N THR A 98 -8.04 -11.41 -10.57
CA THR A 98 -8.44 -11.34 -11.98
C THR A 98 -8.73 -12.75 -12.51
N ALA A 99 -9.15 -12.87 -13.78
CA ALA A 99 -9.40 -14.18 -14.39
C ALA A 99 -8.13 -15.07 -14.42
N ASP A 100 -6.97 -14.46 -14.67
CA ASP A 100 -5.71 -15.18 -14.94
C ASP A 100 -4.65 -14.99 -13.85
N GLY A 101 -5.00 -14.40 -12.70
CA GLY A 101 -4.05 -14.13 -11.61
C GLY A 101 -4.52 -12.99 -10.71
N VAL A 102 -3.65 -12.01 -10.46
CA VAL A 102 -4.00 -10.80 -9.71
C VAL A 102 -3.57 -9.51 -10.41
N ALA A 103 -4.28 -8.43 -10.12
CA ALA A 103 -3.88 -7.05 -10.37
C ALA A 103 -3.42 -6.42 -9.06
N VAL A 104 -2.39 -5.60 -9.11
CA VAL A 104 -1.83 -4.91 -7.95
C VAL A 104 -1.76 -3.41 -8.27
N ARG A 105 -2.26 -2.58 -7.37
CA ARG A 105 -2.01 -1.13 -7.36
C ARG A 105 -1.17 -0.79 -6.15
N ALA A 106 -0.09 -0.04 -6.36
CA ALA A 106 0.57 0.69 -5.29
C ALA A 106 0.06 2.13 -5.33
N GLU A 107 -0.48 2.59 -4.21
CA GLU A 107 -0.76 4.00 -3.96
C GLU A 107 0.29 4.54 -2.99
N ILE A 108 1.14 5.41 -3.51
CA ILE A 108 2.24 6.04 -2.79
C ILE A 108 1.79 7.44 -2.43
N ALA A 109 1.94 7.82 -1.17
CA ALA A 109 1.60 9.15 -0.69
C ALA A 109 2.74 9.68 0.17
N ALA A 110 3.19 10.89 -0.13
CA ALA A 110 4.26 11.56 0.59
C ALA A 110 3.82 12.95 1.08
N LEU A 111 4.09 13.27 2.34
CA LEU A 111 3.91 14.64 2.83
C LEU A 111 4.89 15.58 2.13
N THR A 112 4.38 16.73 1.70
CA THR A 112 5.25 17.79 1.19
C THR A 112 6.00 18.46 2.34
N ALA A 113 7.10 19.14 2.03
CA ALA A 113 7.82 19.97 3.01
C ALA A 113 6.94 21.10 3.62
N SER A 114 5.82 21.43 2.98
CA SER A 114 4.84 22.41 3.46
C SER A 114 3.70 21.80 4.27
N ALA A 115 3.72 20.48 4.52
CA ALA A 115 2.63 19.80 5.18
C ALA A 115 2.43 20.29 6.62
N VAL A 116 1.18 20.60 6.97
CA VAL A 116 0.78 21.01 8.31
C VAL A 116 -0.33 20.07 8.78
N CYS A 117 -0.20 19.59 10.01
CA CYS A 117 -1.21 18.77 10.65
C CYS A 117 -2.19 19.66 11.43
N PRO A 118 -3.51 19.42 11.33
CA PRO A 118 -4.47 20.07 12.21
C PRO A 118 -4.23 19.61 13.66
N THR A 119 -4.74 20.34 14.65
CA THR A 119 -4.71 19.85 16.04
C THR A 119 -5.55 18.58 16.17
N PRO A 120 -5.05 17.50 16.81
CA PRO A 120 -5.84 16.29 17.04
C PRO A 120 -7.12 16.56 17.82
N PRO A 121 -8.22 15.81 17.57
CA PRO A 121 -9.42 15.88 18.38
C PRO A 121 -9.10 15.60 19.87
N GLY A 122 -9.51 16.51 20.76
CA GLY A 122 -9.19 16.43 22.19
C GLY A 122 -7.89 17.13 22.61
N GLY A 123 -7.15 17.70 21.65
CA GLY A 123 -5.84 18.32 21.89
C GLY A 123 -4.72 17.28 21.99
N GLY A 124 -3.49 17.68 21.65
CA GLY A 124 -2.33 16.78 21.70
C GLY A 124 -1.43 16.89 20.47
N ILE A 125 -0.58 15.88 20.30
CA ILE A 125 0.30 15.70 19.14
C ILE A 125 -0.18 14.42 18.43
N TRP A 126 -0.23 14.44 17.10
CA TRP A 126 -0.49 13.21 16.34
C TRP A 126 0.60 12.17 16.62
N GLY A 127 0.23 10.88 16.59
CA GLY A 127 1.20 9.80 16.59
C GLY A 127 2.08 9.82 15.34
N GLU A 128 3.11 8.96 15.30
CA GLU A 128 3.88 8.74 14.08
C GLU A 128 2.96 8.32 12.92
N PRO A 129 3.36 8.57 11.66
CA PRO A 129 2.56 8.21 10.50
C PRO A 129 2.01 6.78 10.55
N GLY A 130 0.69 6.65 10.43
CA GLY A 130 -0.03 5.37 10.45
C GLY A 130 -0.32 4.78 11.83
N LEU A 131 0.01 5.47 12.92
CA LEU A 131 -0.33 5.03 14.28
C LEU A 131 -1.63 5.62 14.86
N GLY A 132 -2.31 6.53 14.15
CA GLY A 132 -3.66 7.01 14.48
C GLY A 132 -3.75 7.80 15.78
#